data_AF-A0A950KU13-F1
#
_entry.id   AF-A0A950KU13-F1
#
_cell.length_a   1.000
_cell.length_b   1.000
_cell.length_c   1.000
_cell.angle_alpha   90.00
_cell.angle_beta   90.00
_cell.angle_gamma   90.00
#
_symmetry.space_group_name_H-M   'P 1'
#
loop_
_entity.id
_entity.type
_entity.pdbx_description
1 polymer ?
#
loop_
_entity_poly.entity_id
_entity_poly.type
_entity_poly.pdbx_seq_one_letter_code
_entity_poly.pdbx_strand_id
1 'polypeptide(L)'
;MAGRSVSEEATATRSGVTIALGRIVLGTVQFDRGRFQLLRGIRYALGVGIPLFVGIATGYTIEGIAISGGATMIGLTDSGVPYRGRVRAMLIASAAAAVSTFVGEVTGSYDVLAVALLGLWSFGAGMFIALGVPTYFVALMAPLSMVLVASYPADALHSAERAGLVFVGGLVQIALVLVIWRMHARLPERAAVARLYRAMAVWITDTRDADRRAPVRAAFDAARETLDLAEGRLAPPSPAGETFRTLVDEADRTYLDLVALRNARAQLE
;
A
#
# COMPACT_ATOMS: atom_id res chain seq x y z
N MET A 1 5.39 57.96 2.21
CA MET A 1 4.25 57.06 2.49
C MET A 1 4.52 55.57 2.15
N ALA A 2 5.43 55.23 1.23
CA ALA A 2 5.61 53.85 0.73
C ALA A 2 6.15 52.78 1.71
N GLY A 3 6.63 53.15 2.91
CA GLY A 3 7.24 52.18 3.85
C GLY A 3 6.28 51.33 4.67
N ARG A 4 4.96 51.62 4.66
CA ARG A 4 3.95 50.89 5.46
C ARG A 4 3.38 49.67 4.74
N SER A 5 3.07 49.78 3.45
CA SER A 5 2.48 48.68 2.68
C SER A 5 3.36 47.43 2.66
N VAL A 6 4.68 47.60 2.51
CA VAL A 6 5.64 46.49 2.48
C VAL A 6 5.69 45.72 3.82
N SER A 7 5.45 46.38 4.96
CA SER A 7 5.42 45.69 6.26
C SER A 7 4.09 44.98 6.55
N GLU A 8 2.99 45.46 5.97
CA GLU A 8 1.67 44.81 6.03
C GLU A 8 1.62 43.56 5.12
N GLU A 9 2.20 43.63 3.92
CA GLU A 9 2.28 42.51 2.98
C GLU A 9 3.18 41.37 3.50
N ALA A 10 4.31 41.70 4.12
CA ALA A 10 5.21 40.74 4.76
C ALA A 10 4.59 40.05 6.01
N THR A 11 3.73 40.75 6.76
CA THR A 11 3.05 40.17 7.94
C THR A 11 1.85 39.31 7.56
N ALA A 12 1.06 39.72 6.54
CA ALA A 12 0.01 38.88 5.97
C ALA A 12 0.57 37.53 5.45
N THR A 13 1.70 37.57 4.74
CA THR A 13 2.36 36.36 4.20
C THR A 13 2.78 35.38 5.30
N ARG A 14 3.35 35.87 6.41
CA ARG A 14 3.70 35.02 7.57
C ARG A 14 2.49 34.38 8.25
N SER A 15 1.36 35.10 8.31
CA SER A 15 0.10 34.56 8.87
C SER A 15 -0.40 33.37 8.06
N GLY A 16 -0.47 33.50 6.73
CA GLY A 16 -0.91 32.43 5.83
C GLY A 16 -0.07 31.15 5.93
N VAL A 17 1.26 31.27 5.98
CA VAL A 17 2.16 30.12 6.17
C VAL A 17 1.94 29.44 7.52
N THR A 18 1.75 30.21 8.59
CA THR A 18 1.52 29.66 9.95
C THR A 18 0.20 28.88 10.03
N ILE A 19 -0.86 29.38 9.40
CA ILE A 19 -2.17 28.72 9.33
C ILE A 19 -2.11 27.45 8.46
N ALA A 20 -1.37 27.48 7.35
CA ALA A 20 -1.15 26.32 6.50
C ALA A 20 -0.38 25.21 7.24
N LEU A 21 0.71 25.55 7.93
CA LEU A 21 1.46 24.63 8.79
C LEU A 21 0.57 24.06 9.91
N GLY A 22 -0.25 24.88 10.56
CA GLY A 22 -1.22 24.44 11.56
C GLY A 22 -2.21 23.40 11.02
N ARG A 23 -2.74 23.60 9.80
CA ARG A 23 -3.59 22.60 9.13
C ARG A 23 -2.86 21.33 8.75
N ILE A 24 -1.59 21.40 8.36
CA ILE A 24 -0.78 20.21 8.05
C ILE A 24 -0.50 19.41 9.33
N VAL A 25 -0.13 20.08 10.43
CA VAL A 25 0.16 19.44 11.73
C VAL A 25 -1.09 18.87 12.40
N LEU A 26 -2.26 19.52 12.33
CA LEU A 26 -3.50 18.90 12.77
C LEU A 26 -3.97 17.77 11.83
N GLY A 27 -3.65 17.85 10.54
CA GLY A 27 -3.95 16.82 9.55
C GLY A 27 -3.21 15.51 9.81
N THR A 28 -1.93 15.56 10.21
CA THR A 28 -1.14 14.36 10.56
C THR A 28 -1.53 13.73 11.90
N VAL A 29 -2.24 14.46 12.77
CA VAL A 29 -2.69 13.98 14.09
C VAL A 29 -4.08 13.31 14.04
N GLN A 30 -4.75 13.27 12.88
CA GLN A 30 -5.96 12.45 12.70
C GLN A 30 -5.64 10.94 12.67
N PHE A 31 -5.49 10.36 13.87
CA PHE A 31 -5.28 8.94 14.11
C PHE A 31 -6.56 8.15 13.75
N ASP A 32 -6.70 7.78 12.48
CA ASP A 32 -7.81 6.97 11.98
C ASP A 32 -7.77 5.54 12.56
N ARG A 33 -8.34 5.39 13.76
CA ARG A 33 -8.48 4.11 14.48
C ARG A 33 -9.27 3.07 13.67
N GLY A 34 -10.05 3.47 12.65
CA GLY A 34 -10.71 2.56 11.73
C GLY A 34 -9.76 1.82 10.78
N ARG A 35 -8.51 2.29 10.62
CA ARG A 35 -7.48 1.67 9.78
C ARG A 35 -6.54 0.71 10.52
N PHE A 36 -6.80 0.39 11.80
CA PHE A 36 -5.90 -0.44 12.60
C PHE A 36 -5.90 -1.92 12.15
N GLN A 37 -5.08 -2.25 11.16
CA GLN A 37 -4.99 -3.58 10.53
C GLN A 37 -4.17 -4.56 11.37
N LEU A 38 -4.52 -4.72 12.65
CA LEU A 38 -3.81 -5.53 13.65
C LEU A 38 -3.48 -6.95 13.14
N LEU A 39 -4.44 -7.60 12.47
CA LEU A 39 -4.26 -8.94 11.90
C LEU A 39 -3.16 -9.01 10.82
N ARG A 40 -2.94 -7.93 10.05
CA ARG A 40 -1.83 -7.85 9.08
C ARG A 40 -0.49 -7.63 9.76
N GLY A 41 -0.46 -6.86 10.85
CA GLY A 41 0.71 -6.69 11.71
C GLY A 41 1.13 -8.00 12.37
N ILE A 42 0.17 -8.76 12.94
CA ILE A 42 0.42 -10.10 13.50
C ILE A 42 0.93 -11.06 12.42
N ARG A 43 0.30 -11.11 11.24
CA ARG A 43 0.80 -11.91 10.10
C ARG A 43 2.23 -11.53 9.70
N TYR A 44 2.54 -10.24 9.63
CA TYR A 44 3.89 -9.76 9.30
C TYR A 44 4.91 -10.21 10.35
N ALA A 45 4.59 -10.03 11.64
CA ALA A 45 5.42 -10.47 12.75
C ALA A 45 5.63 -12.00 12.76
N LEU A 46 4.62 -12.80 12.38
CA LEU A 46 4.76 -14.25 12.21
C LEU A 46 5.63 -14.61 11.00
N GLY A 47 5.43 -13.96 9.85
CA GLY A 47 6.21 -14.22 8.63
C GLY A 47 7.69 -13.90 8.76
N VAL A 48 8.05 -12.90 9.58
CA VAL A 48 9.45 -12.55 9.89
C VAL A 48 9.98 -13.33 11.10
N GLY A 49 9.14 -13.54 12.13
CA GLY A 49 9.55 -14.14 13.40
C GLY A 49 9.68 -15.66 13.37
N ILE A 50 8.88 -16.38 12.56
CA ILE A 50 8.99 -17.84 12.46
C ILE A 50 10.35 -18.26 11.86
N PRO A 51 10.82 -17.72 10.71
CA PRO A 51 12.14 -18.07 10.19
C PRO A 51 13.29 -17.68 11.13
N LEU A 52 13.18 -16.53 11.81
CA LEU A 52 14.20 -16.09 12.77
C LEU A 52 14.30 -17.04 13.97
N PHE A 53 13.15 -17.40 14.54
CA PHE A 53 13.09 -18.34 15.66
C PHE A 53 13.60 -19.74 15.27
N VAL A 54 13.23 -20.23 14.08
CA VAL A 54 13.72 -21.53 13.57
C VAL A 54 15.22 -21.51 13.34
N GLY A 55 15.78 -20.46 12.72
CA GLY A 55 17.22 -20.34 12.50
C GLY A 55 18.02 -20.27 13.81
N ILE A 56 17.51 -19.55 14.81
CA ILE A 56 18.12 -19.50 16.16
C ILE A 56 18.02 -20.88 16.85
N ALA A 57 16.87 -21.55 16.78
CA ALA A 57 16.63 -22.84 17.45
C ALA A 57 17.39 -24.02 16.81
N THR A 58 17.73 -23.92 15.52
CA THR A 58 18.50 -24.94 14.78
C THR A 58 20.01 -24.64 14.73
N GLY A 59 20.44 -23.46 15.19
CA GLY A 59 21.84 -23.00 15.15
C GLY A 59 22.22 -22.26 13.85
N TYR A 60 21.41 -22.36 12.79
CA TYR A 60 21.59 -21.69 11.50
C TYR A 60 21.16 -20.21 11.54
N THR A 61 21.68 -19.45 12.51
CA THR A 61 21.27 -18.07 12.81
C THR A 61 21.43 -17.12 11.61
N ILE A 62 22.52 -17.25 10.84
CA ILE A 62 22.78 -16.41 9.65
C ILE A 62 21.72 -16.64 8.56
N GLU A 63 21.32 -17.90 8.36
CA GLU A 63 20.31 -18.28 7.37
C GLU A 63 18.91 -17.81 7.80
N GLY A 64 18.57 -17.97 9.09
CA GLY A 64 17.35 -17.42 9.68
C GLY A 64 17.24 -15.91 9.49
N ILE A 65 18.34 -15.17 9.68
CA ILE A 65 18.40 -13.73 9.43
C ILE A 65 18.17 -13.40 7.94
N ALA A 66 18.79 -14.14 7.01
CA ALA A 66 18.61 -13.91 5.56
C ALA A 66 17.16 -14.15 5.11
N ILE A 67 16.54 -15.26 5.53
CA ILE A 67 15.14 -15.59 5.25
C ILE A 67 14.21 -14.52 5.86
N SER A 68 14.44 -14.12 7.12
CA SER A 68 13.67 -13.07 7.78
C SER A 68 13.84 -11.69 7.11
N GLY A 69 15.02 -11.38 6.58
CA GLY A 69 15.27 -10.17 5.79
C GLY A 69 14.43 -10.12 4.51
N GLY A 70 14.41 -11.20 3.73
CA GLY A 70 13.55 -11.34 2.55
C GLY A 70 12.05 -11.23 2.88
N ALA A 71 11.61 -11.90 3.95
CA ALA A 71 10.23 -11.82 4.42
C ALA A 71 9.83 -10.41 4.90
N THR A 72 10.78 -9.67 5.50
CA THR A 72 10.63 -8.26 5.93
C THR A 72 10.40 -7.36 4.72
N MET A 73 11.32 -7.41 3.74
CA MET A 73 11.26 -6.56 2.53
C MET A 73 9.94 -6.75 1.78
N ILE A 74 9.53 -8.00 1.51
CA ILE A 74 8.26 -8.25 0.79
C ILE A 74 7.05 -7.94 1.68
N GLY A 75 7.10 -8.23 2.97
CA GLY A 75 5.99 -7.97 3.88
C GLY A 75 5.60 -6.50 3.96
N LEU A 76 6.57 -5.60 3.79
CA LEU A 76 6.36 -4.16 3.74
C LEU A 76 5.69 -3.68 2.43
N THR A 77 5.76 -4.49 1.36
CA THR A 77 5.13 -4.20 0.05
C THR A 77 3.64 -4.59 -0.04
N ASP A 78 3.00 -5.14 1.01
CA ASP A 78 1.57 -5.49 0.99
C ASP A 78 0.61 -4.28 1.17
N SER A 79 0.97 -3.15 0.57
CA SER A 79 0.29 -1.86 0.60
C SER A 79 -0.71 -1.70 -0.55
N GLY A 80 -1.82 -2.46 -0.48
CA GLY A 80 -3.09 -2.10 -1.16
C GLY A 80 -3.29 -2.53 -2.63
N VAL A 81 -2.24 -2.88 -3.37
CA VAL A 81 -2.24 -3.20 -4.83
C VAL A 81 -3.38 -4.16 -5.31
N PRO A 82 -3.87 -4.06 -6.58
CA PRO A 82 -4.84 -4.98 -7.19
C PRO A 82 -4.38 -6.44 -7.33
N TYR A 83 -5.29 -7.32 -7.75
CA TYR A 83 -5.23 -8.71 -7.32
C TYR A 83 -4.15 -9.59 -7.95
N ARG A 84 -4.34 -9.98 -9.22
CA ARG A 84 -3.36 -10.77 -9.98
C ARG A 84 -2.08 -9.96 -10.28
N GLY A 85 -2.16 -8.64 -10.14
CA GLY A 85 -1.02 -7.72 -10.12
C GLY A 85 -0.13 -7.90 -8.89
N ARG A 86 -0.69 -7.91 -7.65
CA ARG A 86 0.08 -8.03 -6.40
C ARG A 86 1.00 -9.24 -6.40
N VAL A 87 0.51 -10.43 -6.74
CA VAL A 87 1.33 -11.66 -6.69
C VAL A 87 2.49 -11.58 -7.68
N ARG A 88 2.26 -11.08 -8.90
CA ARG A 88 3.32 -10.84 -9.89
C ARG A 88 4.31 -9.77 -9.41
N ALA A 89 3.82 -8.67 -8.85
CA ALA A 89 4.65 -7.60 -8.30
C ALA A 89 5.51 -8.08 -7.12
N MET A 90 4.98 -8.89 -6.22
CA MET A 90 5.72 -9.49 -5.10
C MET A 90 6.75 -10.52 -5.57
N LEU A 91 6.45 -11.33 -6.60
CA LEU A 91 7.45 -12.24 -7.19
C LEU A 91 8.59 -11.46 -7.87
N ILE A 92 8.26 -10.40 -8.61
CA ILE A 92 9.25 -9.47 -9.19
C ILE A 92 10.05 -8.79 -8.07
N ALA A 93 9.42 -8.43 -6.94
CA ALA A 93 10.10 -7.88 -5.76
C ALA A 93 11.07 -8.87 -5.13
N SER A 94 10.66 -10.14 -4.99
CA SER A 94 11.50 -11.22 -4.47
C SER A 94 12.74 -11.39 -5.33
N ALA A 95 12.56 -11.47 -6.66
CA ALA A 95 13.66 -11.61 -7.61
C ALA A 95 14.57 -10.37 -7.61
N ALA A 96 13.99 -9.16 -7.61
CA ALA A 96 14.76 -7.91 -7.57
C ALA A 96 15.57 -7.77 -6.28
N ALA A 97 14.97 -8.05 -5.12
CA ALA A 97 15.66 -8.01 -3.83
C ALA A 97 16.79 -9.05 -3.74
N ALA A 98 16.55 -10.29 -4.19
CA ALA A 98 17.58 -11.33 -4.23
C ALA A 98 18.75 -10.95 -5.16
N VAL A 99 18.48 -10.42 -6.36
CA VAL A 99 19.51 -9.91 -7.27
C VAL A 99 20.26 -8.73 -6.65
N SER A 100 19.57 -7.78 -6.01
CA SER A 100 20.19 -6.67 -5.29
C SER A 100 21.05 -7.12 -4.10
N THR A 101 20.67 -8.18 -3.40
CA THR A 101 21.49 -8.80 -2.34
C THR A 101 22.75 -9.42 -2.94
N PHE A 102 22.63 -10.28 -3.94
CA PHE A 102 23.77 -10.92 -4.62
C PHE A 102 24.76 -9.88 -5.16
N VAL A 103 24.24 -8.86 -5.87
CA VAL A 103 25.06 -7.76 -6.40
C VAL A 103 25.68 -6.94 -5.26
N GLY A 104 24.96 -6.68 -4.17
CA GLY A 104 25.49 -5.99 -2.99
C GLY A 104 26.65 -6.74 -2.33
N GLU A 105 26.51 -8.04 -2.09
CA GLU A 105 27.54 -8.88 -1.44
C GLU A 105 28.79 -9.07 -2.30
N VAL A 106 28.61 -9.34 -3.60
CA VAL A 106 29.74 -9.51 -4.55
C VAL A 106 30.46 -8.18 -4.82
N THR A 107 29.74 -7.05 -4.81
CA THR A 107 30.33 -5.73 -5.06
C THR A 107 30.85 -5.05 -3.78
N GLY A 108 30.49 -5.53 -2.58
CA GLY A 108 30.89 -4.94 -1.30
C GLY A 108 32.41 -4.84 -1.09
N SER A 109 33.20 -5.65 -1.81
CA SER A 109 34.67 -5.59 -1.86
C SER A 109 35.24 -4.41 -2.68
N TYR A 110 34.39 -3.62 -3.34
CA TYR A 110 34.77 -2.56 -4.28
C TYR A 110 33.91 -1.29 -4.09
N ASP A 111 34.20 -0.50 -3.05
CA ASP A 111 33.46 0.72 -2.64
C ASP A 111 32.92 1.58 -3.80
N VAL A 112 33.78 1.92 -4.76
CA VAL A 112 33.44 2.79 -5.91
C VAL A 112 32.38 2.14 -6.81
N LEU A 113 32.47 0.83 -7.04
CA LEU A 113 31.52 0.08 -7.85
C LEU A 113 30.20 -0.14 -7.09
N ALA A 114 30.27 -0.35 -5.77
CA ALA A 114 29.09 -0.46 -4.90
C ALA A 114 28.28 0.85 -4.89
N VAL A 115 28.95 2.00 -4.73
CA VAL A 115 28.32 3.32 -4.80
C VAL A 115 27.73 3.60 -6.19
N ALA A 116 28.42 3.24 -7.26
CA ALA A 116 27.93 3.43 -8.63
C ALA A 116 26.66 2.59 -8.92
N LEU A 117 26.67 1.30 -8.57
CA LEU A 117 25.52 0.42 -8.75
C LEU A 117 24.35 0.80 -7.83
N LEU A 118 24.62 1.24 -6.59
CA LEU A 118 23.59 1.78 -5.69
C LEU A 118 22.93 3.04 -6.26
N GLY A 119 23.73 3.94 -6.85
CA GLY A 119 23.23 5.12 -7.56
C GLY A 119 22.31 4.75 -8.72
N LEU A 120 22.71 3.77 -9.53
CA LEU A 120 21.90 3.25 -10.65
C LEU A 120 20.58 2.63 -10.17
N TRP A 121 20.62 1.79 -9.13
CA TRP A 121 19.42 1.16 -8.55
C TRP A 121 18.48 2.19 -7.93
N SER A 122 19.03 3.20 -7.24
CA SER A 122 18.27 4.29 -6.62
C SER A 122 17.64 5.23 -7.66
N PHE A 123 18.35 5.50 -8.77
CA PHE A 123 17.80 6.24 -9.91
C PHE A 123 16.66 5.49 -10.59
N GLY A 124 16.83 4.18 -10.83
CA GLY A 124 15.76 3.31 -11.33
C GLY A 124 14.54 3.33 -10.40
N ALA A 125 14.74 3.23 -9.08
CA ALA A 125 13.68 3.35 -8.09
C ALA A 125 12.93 4.68 -8.15
N GLY A 126 13.67 5.80 -8.23
CA GLY A 126 13.11 7.14 -8.41
C GLY A 126 12.29 7.26 -9.70
N MET A 127 12.73 6.63 -10.80
CA MET A 127 12.00 6.63 -12.07
C MET A 127 10.68 5.84 -11.99
N PHE A 128 10.66 4.68 -11.32
CA PHE A 128 9.42 3.92 -11.08
C PHE A 128 8.42 4.69 -10.20
N ILE A 129 8.90 5.47 -9.23
CA ILE A 129 8.08 6.38 -8.41
C ILE A 129 7.52 7.53 -9.27
N ALA A 130 8.38 8.19 -10.06
CA ALA A 130 8.00 9.34 -10.90
C ALA A 130 7.00 8.97 -12.01
N LEU A 131 7.11 7.75 -12.56
CA LEU A 131 6.16 7.20 -13.54
C LEU A 131 4.83 6.72 -12.91
N GLY A 132 4.63 6.89 -11.59
CA GLY A 132 3.40 6.52 -10.90
C GLY A 132 3.09 5.02 -10.93
N VAL A 133 4.09 4.16 -11.11
CA VAL A 133 3.89 2.73 -11.33
C VAL A 133 3.33 2.09 -10.04
N PRO A 134 2.27 1.25 -10.09
CA PRO A 134 1.66 0.64 -8.89
C PRO A 134 2.59 -0.23 -8.03
N THR A 135 3.82 -0.47 -8.48
CA THR A 135 4.86 -1.24 -7.80
C THR A 135 6.00 -0.37 -7.25
N TYR A 136 5.82 0.94 -7.08
CA TYR A 136 6.87 1.85 -6.58
C TYR A 136 7.53 1.37 -5.28
N PHE A 137 6.77 0.75 -4.37
CA PHE A 137 7.28 0.17 -3.12
C PHE A 137 8.28 -0.98 -3.35
N VAL A 138 8.10 -1.76 -4.43
CA VAL A 138 9.06 -2.80 -4.86
C VAL A 138 10.38 -2.17 -5.27
N ALA A 139 10.30 -1.09 -6.05
CA ALA A 139 11.48 -0.39 -6.54
C ALA A 139 12.28 0.25 -5.39
N LEU A 140 11.61 0.67 -4.31
CA LEU A 140 12.25 1.20 -3.09
C LEU A 140 12.97 0.13 -2.24
N MET A 141 12.47 -1.11 -2.18
CA MET A 141 13.10 -2.17 -1.38
C MET A 141 14.41 -2.71 -1.99
N ALA A 142 14.59 -2.60 -3.31
CA ALA A 142 15.77 -3.11 -4.01
C ALA A 142 17.09 -2.38 -3.64
N PRO A 143 17.22 -1.04 -3.74
CA PRO A 143 18.41 -0.33 -3.26
C PRO A 143 18.61 -0.47 -1.75
N LEU A 144 17.53 -0.52 -0.96
CA LEU A 144 17.61 -0.77 0.49
C LEU A 144 18.25 -2.13 0.80
N SER A 145 17.84 -3.18 0.08
CA SER A 145 18.42 -4.53 0.20
C SER A 145 19.91 -4.51 -0.17
N MET A 146 20.29 -3.78 -1.22
CA MET A 146 21.70 -3.65 -1.62
C MET A 146 22.55 -2.96 -0.54
N VAL A 147 22.08 -1.85 0.04
CA VAL A 147 22.79 -1.13 1.13
C VAL A 147 22.98 -2.02 2.35
N LEU A 148 21.94 -2.74 2.77
CA LEU A 148 21.96 -3.54 3.99
C LEU A 148 23.00 -4.67 3.98
N VAL A 149 23.33 -5.22 2.80
CA VAL A 149 24.24 -6.37 2.69
C VAL A 149 25.58 -6.04 2.02
N ALA A 150 25.73 -4.86 1.40
CA ALA A 150 27.03 -4.35 0.95
C ALA A 150 28.06 -4.20 2.09
N SER A 151 27.62 -4.06 3.35
CA SER A 151 28.48 -4.07 4.54
C SER A 151 28.98 -5.47 4.95
N TYR A 152 28.57 -6.54 4.26
CA TYR A 152 28.93 -7.92 4.55
C TYR A 152 29.41 -8.65 3.28
N PRO A 153 30.52 -8.20 2.65
CA PRO A 153 31.05 -8.82 1.45
C PRO A 153 31.38 -10.30 1.68
N ALA A 154 31.02 -11.14 0.71
CA ALA A 154 31.15 -12.59 0.79
C ALA A 154 31.54 -13.18 -0.57
N ASP A 155 32.14 -14.38 -0.52
CA ASP A 155 32.52 -15.14 -1.71
C ASP A 155 31.31 -15.44 -2.59
N ALA A 156 31.46 -15.39 -3.91
CA ALA A 156 30.34 -15.40 -4.85
C ALA A 156 29.40 -16.61 -4.72
N LEU A 157 29.90 -17.75 -4.22
CA LEU A 157 29.09 -18.93 -3.90
C LEU A 157 28.19 -18.70 -2.68
N HIS A 158 28.75 -18.24 -1.56
CA HIS A 158 28.00 -17.91 -0.35
C HIS A 158 26.99 -16.77 -0.59
N SER A 159 27.34 -15.79 -1.43
CA SER A 159 26.44 -14.71 -1.84
C SER A 159 25.26 -15.23 -2.67
N ALA A 160 25.47 -16.27 -3.50
CA ALA A 160 24.38 -16.92 -4.24
C ALA A 160 23.44 -17.70 -3.29
N GLU A 161 23.99 -18.40 -2.30
CA GLU A 161 23.21 -19.10 -1.27
C GLU A 161 22.39 -18.12 -0.43
N ARG A 162 22.99 -17.02 0.04
CA ARG A 162 22.33 -15.97 0.83
C ARG A 162 21.24 -15.24 0.05
N ALA A 163 21.49 -14.89 -1.21
CA ALA A 163 20.46 -14.37 -2.12
C ALA A 163 19.31 -15.37 -2.35
N GLY A 164 19.62 -16.67 -2.43
CA GLY A 164 18.62 -17.74 -2.47
C GLY A 164 17.76 -17.81 -1.21
N LEU A 165 18.36 -17.68 -0.03
CA LEU A 165 17.65 -17.64 1.26
C LEU A 165 16.76 -16.39 1.40
N VAL A 166 17.22 -15.22 0.93
CA VAL A 166 16.38 -14.01 0.82
C VAL A 166 15.17 -14.26 -0.11
N PHE A 167 15.39 -14.91 -1.26
CA PHE A 167 14.30 -15.26 -2.19
C PHE A 167 13.30 -16.25 -1.57
N VAL A 168 13.78 -17.24 -0.81
CA VAL A 168 12.93 -18.19 -0.07
C VAL A 168 12.12 -17.47 1.01
N GLY A 169 12.70 -16.54 1.76
CA GLY A 169 11.98 -15.69 2.72
C GLY A 169 10.88 -14.86 2.07
N GLY A 170 11.17 -14.31 0.89
CA GLY A 170 10.18 -13.67 0.04
C GLY A 170 9.03 -14.59 -0.37
N LEU A 171 9.34 -15.81 -0.83
CA LEU A 171 8.35 -16.84 -1.18
C LEU A 171 7.50 -17.28 0.02
N VAL A 172 8.08 -17.44 1.20
CA VAL A 172 7.34 -17.76 2.44
C VAL A 172 6.32 -16.66 2.76
N GLN A 173 6.72 -15.38 2.65
CA GLN A 173 5.80 -14.27 2.85
C GLN A 173 4.68 -14.21 1.79
N ILE A 174 5.01 -14.49 0.52
CA ILE A 174 4.02 -14.60 -0.57
C ILE A 174 3.03 -15.74 -0.30
N ALA A 175 3.51 -16.91 0.16
CA ALA A 175 2.67 -18.03 0.53
C ALA A 175 1.74 -17.69 1.71
N LEU A 176 2.26 -16.98 2.73
CA LEU A 176 1.47 -16.55 3.90
C LEU A 176 0.36 -15.55 3.51
N VAL A 177 0.66 -14.64 2.57
CA VAL A 177 -0.32 -13.73 1.95
C VAL A 177 -1.38 -14.52 1.17
N LEU A 178 -0.98 -15.50 0.36
CA LEU A 178 -1.88 -16.34 -0.45
C LEU A 178 -2.81 -17.21 0.40
N VAL A 179 -2.29 -17.87 1.45
CA VAL A 179 -3.09 -18.71 2.36
C VAL A 179 -4.16 -17.89 3.08
N ILE A 180 -3.77 -16.77 3.69
CA ILE A 180 -4.73 -15.92 4.42
C ILE A 180 -5.75 -15.30 3.47
N TRP A 181 -5.38 -14.94 2.22
CA TRP A 181 -6.37 -14.43 1.27
C TRP A 181 -7.23 -15.52 0.61
N ARG A 182 -6.77 -16.78 0.51
CA ARG A 182 -7.61 -17.94 0.12
C ARG A 182 -8.81 -18.12 1.06
N MET A 183 -8.68 -17.72 2.33
CA MET A 183 -9.75 -17.69 3.34
C MET A 183 -10.60 -16.40 3.27
N HIS A 184 -10.00 -15.28 2.85
CA HIS A 184 -10.61 -13.93 2.91
C HIS A 184 -10.95 -13.34 1.53
N ALA A 185 -11.05 -14.17 0.49
CA ALA A 185 -11.16 -13.76 -0.91
C ALA A 185 -12.06 -12.53 -1.12
N ARG A 186 -13.33 -12.60 -0.73
CA ARG A 186 -14.32 -11.55 -1.04
C ARG A 186 -14.41 -10.44 0.01
N LEU A 187 -13.46 -10.31 0.95
CA LEU A 187 -13.48 -9.24 1.95
C LEU A 187 -13.41 -7.81 1.38
N PRO A 188 -12.51 -7.45 0.44
CA PRO A 188 -12.42 -6.07 -0.03
C PRO A 188 -13.70 -5.64 -0.77
N GLU A 189 -14.22 -6.52 -1.65
CA GLU A 189 -15.49 -6.37 -2.37
C GLU A 189 -16.66 -6.13 -1.39
N ARG A 190 -16.88 -7.08 -0.46
CA ARG A 190 -17.94 -6.97 0.57
C ARG A 190 -17.79 -5.72 1.43
N ALA A 191 -16.56 -5.36 1.80
CA ALA A 191 -16.30 -4.17 2.61
C ALA A 191 -16.55 -2.86 1.83
N ALA A 192 -16.32 -2.83 0.51
CA ALA A 192 -16.62 -1.68 -0.32
C ALA A 192 -18.13 -1.47 -0.48
N VAL A 193 -18.86 -2.52 -0.85
CA VAL A 193 -20.33 -2.50 -0.94
C VAL A 193 -20.96 -2.16 0.43
N ALA A 194 -20.45 -2.72 1.53
CA ALA A 194 -20.92 -2.38 2.88
C ALA A 194 -20.61 -0.93 3.30
N ARG A 195 -19.53 -0.30 2.79
CA ARG A 195 -19.29 1.14 2.99
C ARG A 195 -20.28 1.99 2.20
N LEU A 196 -20.59 1.61 0.96
CA LEU A 196 -21.58 2.29 0.12
C LEU A 196 -22.97 2.34 0.78
N TYR A 197 -23.53 1.18 1.17
CA TYR A 197 -24.84 1.15 1.85
C TYR A 197 -24.84 1.92 3.18
N ARG A 198 -23.72 1.92 3.94
CA ARG A 198 -23.61 2.75 5.16
C ARG A 198 -23.55 4.25 4.85
N ALA A 199 -22.84 4.66 3.80
CA ALA A 199 -22.77 6.06 3.38
C ALA A 199 -24.16 6.58 2.97
N MET A 200 -24.92 5.78 2.20
CA MET A 200 -26.31 6.09 1.87
C MET A 200 -27.18 6.19 3.13
N ALA A 201 -27.13 5.19 4.02
CA ALA A 201 -27.92 5.19 5.26
C ALA A 201 -27.65 6.44 6.13
N VAL A 202 -26.37 6.79 6.32
CA VAL A 202 -25.99 8.02 7.07
C VAL A 202 -26.53 9.27 6.38
N TRP A 203 -26.39 9.39 5.05
CA TRP A 203 -26.88 10.55 4.29
C TRP A 203 -28.41 10.71 4.35
N ILE A 204 -29.18 9.61 4.39
CA ILE A 204 -30.64 9.66 4.60
C ILE A 204 -30.97 10.17 6.02
N THR A 205 -30.22 9.74 7.04
CA THR A 205 -30.46 10.13 8.44
C THR A 205 -29.95 11.53 8.81
N ASP A 206 -28.95 12.07 8.11
CA ASP A 206 -28.42 13.42 8.36
C ASP A 206 -29.33 14.48 7.71
N THR A 207 -30.31 14.94 8.48
CA THR A 207 -31.26 15.99 8.08
C THR A 207 -30.67 17.40 8.14
N ARG A 208 -29.49 17.60 8.74
CA ARG A 208 -28.97 18.94 9.07
C ARG A 208 -28.15 19.59 7.97
N ASP A 209 -27.72 18.83 6.97
CA ASP A 209 -26.86 19.32 5.89
C ASP A 209 -27.21 18.59 4.59
N ALA A 210 -27.97 19.27 3.72
CA ALA A 210 -28.63 18.66 2.57
C ALA A 210 -27.65 18.25 1.44
N ASP A 211 -26.47 18.87 1.37
CA ASP A 211 -25.57 18.76 0.20
C ASP A 211 -24.33 17.89 0.46
N ARG A 212 -24.33 17.10 1.56
CA ARG A 212 -23.32 16.06 1.84
C ARG A 212 -23.47 14.84 0.92
N ARG A 213 -23.55 15.08 -0.39
CA ARG A 213 -23.56 14.07 -1.47
C ARG A 213 -22.16 13.53 -1.76
N ALA A 214 -21.11 14.31 -1.47
CA ALA A 214 -19.72 13.94 -1.74
C ALA A 214 -19.25 12.63 -1.05
N PRO A 215 -19.58 12.34 0.22
CA PRO A 215 -19.23 11.06 0.86
C PRO A 215 -19.90 9.84 0.20
N VAL A 216 -21.13 10.01 -0.32
CA VAL A 216 -21.85 8.93 -1.01
C VAL A 216 -21.22 8.68 -2.38
N ARG A 217 -20.92 9.74 -3.16
CA ARG A 217 -20.19 9.64 -4.43
C ARG A 217 -18.83 8.95 -4.26
N ALA A 218 -18.02 9.41 -3.30
CA ALA A 218 -16.74 8.78 -3.00
C ALA A 218 -16.85 7.30 -2.57
N ALA A 219 -18.00 6.89 -1.99
CA ALA A 219 -18.27 5.49 -1.67
C ALA A 219 -18.69 4.66 -2.90
N PHE A 220 -19.41 5.25 -3.87
CA PHE A 220 -19.67 4.63 -5.18
C PHE A 220 -18.38 4.47 -5.98
N ASP A 221 -17.58 5.52 -6.08
CA ASP A 221 -16.32 5.54 -6.84
C ASP A 221 -15.36 4.47 -6.30
N ALA A 222 -15.16 4.45 -4.97
CA ALA A 222 -14.33 3.44 -4.32
C ALA A 222 -14.91 2.01 -4.39
N ALA A 223 -16.23 1.84 -4.56
CA ALA A 223 -16.84 0.52 -4.78
C ALA A 223 -16.62 0.02 -6.20
N ARG A 224 -16.87 0.87 -7.21
CA ARG A 224 -16.60 0.59 -8.64
C ARG A 224 -15.12 0.27 -8.86
N GLU A 225 -14.23 1.13 -8.35
CA GLU A 225 -12.78 0.91 -8.38
C GLU A 225 -12.41 -0.45 -7.74
N THR A 226 -12.90 -0.75 -6.52
CA THR A 226 -12.57 -2.03 -5.84
C THR A 226 -12.97 -3.24 -6.68
N LEU A 227 -14.10 -3.20 -7.39
CA LEU A 227 -14.60 -4.31 -8.20
C LEU A 227 -13.79 -4.50 -9.50
N ASP A 228 -13.48 -3.41 -10.21
CA ASP A 228 -12.70 -3.49 -11.45
C ASP A 228 -11.23 -3.89 -11.19
N LEU A 229 -10.70 -3.54 -10.01
CA LEU A 229 -9.39 -3.99 -9.53
C LEU A 229 -9.38 -5.45 -9.04
N ALA A 230 -10.54 -6.02 -8.68
CA ALA A 230 -10.66 -7.40 -8.19
C ALA A 230 -10.61 -8.42 -9.34
N GLU A 231 -11.39 -8.20 -10.41
CA GLU A 231 -11.32 -9.04 -11.62
C GLU A 231 -10.05 -8.74 -12.44
N GLY A 232 -9.77 -7.45 -12.65
CA GLY A 232 -8.69 -6.97 -13.51
C GLY A 232 -9.04 -7.06 -15.00
N ARG A 233 -8.52 -6.11 -15.79
CA ARG A 233 -8.91 -5.77 -17.18
C ARG A 233 -8.83 -6.88 -18.25
N LEU A 234 -8.49 -8.13 -17.89
CA LEU A 234 -8.25 -9.26 -18.80
C LEU A 234 -8.78 -10.61 -18.24
N ALA A 235 -9.54 -10.61 -17.14
CA ALA A 235 -10.15 -11.83 -16.61
C ALA A 235 -11.60 -11.99 -17.11
N PRO A 236 -12.09 -13.22 -17.34
CA PRO A 236 -13.53 -13.44 -17.50
C PRO A 236 -14.26 -13.06 -16.19
N PRO A 237 -15.50 -12.54 -16.27
CA PRO A 237 -16.30 -12.21 -15.09
C PRO A 237 -16.45 -13.39 -14.13
N SER A 238 -16.55 -13.07 -12.84
CA SER A 238 -16.85 -14.09 -11.83
C SER A 238 -18.31 -13.93 -11.34
N PRO A 239 -19.08 -15.03 -11.13
CA PRO A 239 -20.46 -14.92 -10.66
C PRO A 239 -20.63 -14.17 -9.33
N ALA A 240 -19.57 -14.15 -8.50
CA ALA A 240 -19.53 -13.35 -7.27
C ALA A 240 -19.27 -11.86 -7.54
N GLY A 241 -18.40 -11.51 -8.50
CA GLY A 241 -18.16 -10.14 -8.94
C GLY A 241 -19.39 -9.53 -9.61
N GLU A 242 -20.08 -10.30 -10.45
CA GLU A 242 -21.39 -9.95 -11.02
C GLU A 242 -22.41 -9.65 -9.92
N THR A 243 -22.54 -10.53 -8.91
CA THR A 243 -23.41 -10.30 -7.75
C THR A 243 -23.11 -8.98 -7.03
N PHE A 244 -21.83 -8.61 -6.88
CA PHE A 244 -21.47 -7.33 -6.26
C PHE A 244 -21.71 -6.13 -7.17
N ARG A 245 -21.59 -6.25 -8.50
CA ARG A 245 -22.00 -5.19 -9.43
C ARG A 245 -23.51 -4.95 -9.37
N THR A 246 -24.32 -6.00 -9.40
CA THR A 246 -25.79 -5.87 -9.24
C THR A 246 -26.17 -5.12 -7.96
N LEU A 247 -25.46 -5.34 -6.84
CA LEU A 247 -25.66 -4.59 -5.60
C LEU A 247 -25.23 -3.12 -5.68
N VAL A 248 -24.20 -2.78 -6.47
CA VAL A 248 -23.79 -1.38 -6.70
C VAL A 248 -24.75 -0.67 -7.66
N ASP A 249 -25.23 -1.35 -8.69
CA ASP A 249 -26.19 -0.80 -9.66
C ASP A 249 -27.57 -0.56 -9.01
N GLU A 250 -28.01 -1.49 -8.15
CA GLU A 250 -29.25 -1.32 -7.35
C GLU A 250 -29.10 -0.23 -6.28
N ALA A 251 -27.90 -0.05 -5.71
CA ALA A 251 -27.61 1.10 -4.85
C ALA A 251 -27.69 2.43 -5.60
N ASP A 252 -27.23 2.51 -6.86
CA ASP A 252 -27.28 3.75 -7.67
C ASP A 252 -28.73 4.12 -8.00
N ARG A 253 -29.56 3.13 -8.39
CA ARG A 253 -31.03 3.30 -8.54
C ARG A 253 -31.67 3.83 -7.25
N THR A 254 -31.45 3.12 -6.14
CA THR A 254 -32.01 3.49 -4.83
C THR A 254 -31.59 4.90 -4.42
N TYR A 255 -30.34 5.30 -4.70
CA TYR A 255 -29.83 6.63 -4.40
C TYR A 255 -30.52 7.73 -5.21
N LEU A 256 -30.82 7.50 -6.49
CA LEU A 256 -31.57 8.45 -7.33
C LEU A 256 -33.00 8.66 -6.80
N ASP A 257 -33.71 7.59 -6.43
CA ASP A 257 -35.06 7.67 -5.85
C ASP A 257 -35.05 8.43 -4.52
N LEU A 258 -34.06 8.18 -3.66
CA LEU A 258 -33.89 8.90 -2.39
C LEU A 258 -33.56 10.39 -2.60
N VAL A 259 -32.80 10.74 -3.64
CA VAL A 259 -32.56 12.14 -4.03
C VAL A 259 -33.86 12.80 -4.51
N ALA A 260 -34.67 12.11 -5.31
CA ALA A 260 -35.99 12.62 -5.75
C ALA A 260 -36.93 12.86 -4.55
N LEU A 261 -37.03 11.89 -3.64
CA LEU A 261 -37.83 12.01 -2.41
C LEU A 261 -37.35 13.16 -1.50
N ARG A 262 -36.04 13.33 -1.33
CA ARG A 262 -35.47 14.44 -0.53
C ARG A 262 -35.74 15.80 -1.16
N ASN A 263 -35.63 15.90 -2.48
CA ASN A 263 -35.94 17.14 -3.21
C ASN A 263 -37.44 17.47 -3.12
N ALA A 264 -38.33 16.48 -3.26
CA ALA A 264 -39.78 16.66 -3.12
C ALA A 264 -40.18 17.09 -1.70
N ARG A 265 -39.55 16.51 -0.66
CA ARG A 265 -39.74 16.96 0.73
C ARG A 265 -39.34 18.43 0.92
N ALA A 266 -38.22 18.85 0.35
CA ALA A 266 -37.74 20.24 0.40
C ALA A 266 -38.57 21.24 -0.45
N GLN A 267 -39.67 20.79 -1.06
CA GLN A 267 -40.68 21.64 -1.71
C GLN A 267 -42.01 21.68 -0.91
N LEU A 268 -42.06 20.99 0.24
CA LEU A 268 -43.24 20.88 1.13
C LEU A 268 -42.96 21.46 2.54
N GLU A 269 -41.73 21.90 2.81
CA GLU A 269 -41.26 22.58 4.02
C GLU A 269 -40.95 24.06 3.72
#